data_AF-A0A822AXG7-F1
#
_entry.id   AF-A0A822AXG7-F1
#
_cell.length_a   1.000
_cell.length_b   1.000
_cell.length_c   1.000
_cell.angle_alpha   90.00
_cell.angle_beta   90.00
_cell.angle_gamma   90.00
#
_symmetry.space_group_name_H-M   'P 1'
#
loop_
_entity.id
_entity.type
_entity.pdbx_description
1 polymer ?
#
loop_
_entity_poly.entity_id
_entity_poly.type
_entity_poly.pdbx_seq_one_letter_code
_entity_poly.pdbx_strand_id
1 'polypeptide(L)'
;MHRQWKPLVFEQDRRDVYEIDKLAKQIWKETFFKPIFPNITQICLNLIKEHRINKLSIDIETIRKTIEMYADQNVNNKMKDLMENDSISEPITDIYQQCFEIKFLQDTEVFYRQQKVPSLESNSIIEYLILISEYFDQEMNFGKLILPKSKSTFQLLVNKLEEIFLPEQKLSIIMDKMKAIISNENSQDLKRVYEPVSRIPNISNQVIQLIENHIYENGINTIERISDNAINDPKTYIETLIDILKKFLEIFDAGPNFKVALNQACQKFTNNNAVTQKANTTTKSSELLARYCDILLRKGNKNIEETDLEEKFNEIMIIFDYIEDKDIYEKFYSKMLSKRLINQLSISEDSEESMISKLKQTCGLEYTTKLEQKLKDIRVSKDLTNDYSKYCEKKQLKYS
;
A
#
# COMPACT_ATOMS: atom_id res chain seq x y z
N MET A 1 1.97 8.80 62.89
CA MET A 1 0.81 7.90 63.09
C MET A 1 0.91 6.56 62.36
N HIS A 2 1.51 6.46 61.17
CA HIS A 2 1.51 5.20 60.38
C HIS A 2 2.30 4.00 60.95
N ARG A 3 3.37 4.23 61.72
CA ARG A 3 4.26 3.14 62.17
C ARG A 3 3.82 2.42 63.45
N GLN A 4 2.99 3.07 64.27
CA GLN A 4 2.55 2.55 65.58
C GLN A 4 1.18 1.85 65.54
N TRP A 5 0.36 2.11 64.51
CA TRP A 5 -1.00 1.57 64.40
C TRP A 5 -1.12 0.29 63.58
N LYS A 6 -0.14 -0.02 62.71
CA LYS A 6 -0.16 -1.24 61.89
C LYS A 6 -0.30 -2.53 62.71
N PRO A 7 0.45 -2.76 63.81
CA PRO A 7 0.33 -4.03 64.53
C PRO A 7 -0.95 -4.16 65.38
N LEU A 8 -1.57 -3.05 65.81
CA LEU A 8 -2.77 -3.07 66.64
C LEU A 8 -4.08 -3.30 65.85
N VAL A 9 -4.09 -3.03 64.55
CA VAL A 9 -5.29 -3.18 63.71
C VAL A 9 -5.42 -4.59 63.12
N PHE A 10 -4.31 -5.33 62.94
CA PHE A 10 -4.38 -6.72 62.48
C PHE A 10 -4.90 -7.70 63.56
N GLU A 11 -4.91 -7.32 64.84
CA GLU A 11 -5.48 -8.13 65.94
C GLU A 11 -7.00 -8.00 66.07
N GLN A 12 -7.61 -6.95 65.52
CA GLN A 12 -9.05 -6.77 65.53
C GLN A 12 -9.53 -6.65 64.09
N ASP A 13 -10.20 -7.69 63.60
CA ASP A 13 -10.74 -7.91 62.26
C ASP A 13 -11.75 -6.82 61.80
N ARG A 14 -11.32 -5.54 61.78
CA ARG A 14 -12.10 -4.37 61.40
C ARG A 14 -11.75 -4.00 59.96
N ARG A 15 -12.72 -4.23 59.07
CA ARG A 15 -12.62 -3.99 57.62
C ARG A 15 -12.68 -2.51 57.22
N ASP A 16 -12.78 -1.60 58.19
CA ASP A 16 -13.03 -0.17 57.95
C ASP A 16 -11.77 0.71 58.11
N VAL A 17 -10.59 0.11 58.28
CA VAL A 17 -9.35 0.84 58.56
C VAL A 17 -8.38 0.76 57.38
N TYR A 18 -8.32 1.84 56.62
CA TYR A 18 -7.39 2.00 55.49
C TYR A 18 -6.23 2.95 55.87
N GLU A 19 -5.08 2.82 55.19
CA GLU A 19 -4.05 3.87 55.25
C GLU A 19 -4.64 5.21 54.79
N ILE A 20 -4.22 6.35 55.37
CA ILE A 20 -4.85 7.67 55.11
C ILE A 20 -4.93 7.97 53.60
N ASP A 21 -3.88 7.61 52.86
CA ASP A 21 -3.82 7.75 51.40
C ASP A 21 -4.79 6.83 50.65
N LYS A 22 -5.13 5.65 51.18
CA LYS A 22 -6.11 4.73 50.61
C LYS A 22 -7.54 5.16 50.95
N LEU A 23 -7.77 5.61 52.18
CA LEU A 23 -9.06 6.13 52.64
C LEU A 23 -9.46 7.41 51.88
N ALA A 24 -8.53 8.34 51.69
CA ALA A 24 -8.77 9.56 50.90
C ALA A 24 -9.15 9.24 49.44
N LYS A 25 -8.55 8.21 48.84
CA LYS A 25 -8.86 7.77 47.47
C LYS A 25 -10.22 7.05 47.38
N GLN A 26 -10.57 6.26 48.38
CA GLN A 26 -11.87 5.58 48.43
C GLN A 26 -13.02 6.57 48.68
N ILE A 27 -12.80 7.57 49.54
CA ILE A 27 -13.73 8.70 49.70
C ILE A 27 -13.87 9.43 48.37
N TRP A 28 -12.77 9.81 47.71
CA TRP A 28 -12.82 10.46 46.40
C TRP A 28 -13.59 9.63 45.36
N LYS A 29 -13.44 8.30 45.35
CA LYS A 29 -14.18 7.39 44.47
C LYS A 29 -15.69 7.37 44.76
N GLU A 30 -16.08 7.22 46.03
CA GLU A 30 -17.49 7.08 46.40
C GLU A 30 -18.24 8.42 46.40
N THR A 31 -17.60 9.52 46.82
CA THR A 31 -18.28 10.82 46.97
C THR A 31 -18.12 11.75 45.78
N PHE A 32 -17.02 11.67 45.02
CA PHE A 32 -16.79 12.54 43.87
C PHE A 32 -16.86 11.78 42.54
N PHE A 33 -16.25 10.60 42.45
CA PHE A 33 -16.16 9.87 41.19
C PHE A 33 -17.51 9.31 40.75
N LYS A 34 -18.16 8.42 41.52
CA LYS A 34 -19.44 7.81 41.11
C LYS A 34 -20.58 8.79 40.81
N PRO A 35 -20.84 9.85 41.61
CA PRO A 35 -22.01 10.71 41.39
C PRO A 35 -21.79 11.80 40.32
N ILE A 36 -20.57 12.32 40.15
CA ILE A 36 -20.31 13.44 39.23
C ILE A 36 -19.95 12.92 37.82
N PHE A 37 -19.37 11.72 37.73
CA PHE A 37 -18.88 11.18 36.45
C PHE A 37 -19.94 11.00 35.37
N PRO A 38 -21.14 10.45 35.64
CA PRO A 38 -22.19 10.33 34.62
C PRO A 38 -22.59 11.69 34.04
N ASN A 39 -22.62 12.73 34.87
CA ASN A 39 -22.96 14.08 34.46
C ASN A 39 -21.84 14.72 33.63
N ILE A 40 -20.57 14.54 34.01
CA ILE A 40 -19.44 15.03 33.21
C ILE A 40 -19.41 14.32 31.85
N THR A 41 -19.56 13.00 31.82
CA THR A 41 -19.63 12.26 30.56
C THR A 41 -20.78 12.77 29.69
N GLN A 42 -21.97 13.00 30.25
CA GLN A 42 -23.11 13.51 29.49
C GLN A 42 -22.86 14.93 28.95
N ILE A 43 -22.23 15.79 29.73
CA ILE A 43 -21.83 17.15 29.30
C ILE A 43 -20.79 17.07 28.18
N CYS A 44 -19.76 16.24 28.32
CA CYS A 44 -18.76 16.02 27.26
C CYS A 44 -19.41 15.52 25.97
N LEU A 45 -20.34 14.56 26.06
CA LEU A 45 -21.07 14.03 24.90
C LEU A 45 -21.99 15.07 24.26
N ASN A 46 -22.66 15.90 25.06
CA ASN A 46 -23.49 16.99 24.55
C ASN A 46 -22.63 18.06 23.85
N LEU A 47 -21.48 18.43 24.41
CA LEU A 47 -20.53 19.35 23.78
C LEU A 47 -19.98 18.77 22.47
N ILE A 48 -19.73 17.45 22.42
CA ILE A 48 -19.35 16.75 21.19
C ILE A 48 -20.47 16.84 20.14
N LYS A 49 -21.73 16.61 20.54
CA LYS A 49 -22.89 16.74 19.65
C LYS A 49 -23.06 18.17 19.13
N GLU A 50 -22.90 19.18 19.98
CA GLU A 50 -22.97 20.59 19.57
C GLU A 50 -21.82 20.97 18.64
N HIS A 51 -20.61 20.44 18.86
CA HIS A 51 -19.49 20.63 17.94
C HIS A 51 -19.78 20.05 16.56
N ARG A 52 -20.37 18.84 16.51
CA ARG A 52 -20.76 18.19 15.24
C ARG A 52 -21.80 19.00 14.45
N ILE A 53 -22.68 19.73 15.13
CA ILE A 53 -23.77 20.50 14.49
C ILE A 53 -23.32 21.92 14.10
N ASN A 54 -22.64 22.64 14.99
CA ASN A 54 -22.42 24.08 14.86
C ASN A 54 -20.97 24.48 14.53
N LYS A 55 -20.01 23.54 14.48
CA LYS A 55 -18.56 23.81 14.30
C LYS A 55 -18.04 24.93 15.24
N LEU A 56 -18.65 25.08 16.41
CA LEU A 56 -18.26 26.10 17.38
C LEU A 56 -16.88 25.76 17.96
N SER A 57 -16.08 26.79 18.20
CA SER A 57 -14.78 26.71 18.90
C SER A 57 -15.01 26.39 20.38
N ILE A 58 -15.43 25.16 20.67
CA ILE A 58 -15.41 24.64 22.03
C ILE A 58 -13.93 24.47 22.42
N ASP A 59 -13.61 24.66 23.70
CA ASP A 59 -12.27 24.38 24.22
C ASP A 59 -11.98 22.87 24.18
N ILE A 60 -11.60 22.40 22.99
CA ILE A 60 -11.22 21.02 22.69
C ILE A 60 -10.09 20.58 23.64
N GLU A 61 -9.28 21.51 24.14
CA GLU A 61 -8.23 21.22 25.10
C GLU A 61 -8.78 20.78 26.47
N THR A 62 -9.88 21.39 26.93
CA THR A 62 -10.56 20.98 28.17
C THR A 62 -11.26 19.64 28.00
N ILE A 63 -11.86 19.35 26.85
CA ILE A 63 -12.44 18.03 26.55
C ILE A 63 -11.33 16.96 26.45
N ARG A 64 -10.23 17.26 25.76
CA ARG A 64 -9.09 16.34 25.66
C ARG A 64 -8.47 16.06 27.04
N LYS A 65 -8.25 17.08 27.88
CA LYS A 65 -7.69 16.91 29.23
C LYS A 65 -8.61 16.10 30.14
N THR A 66 -9.93 16.28 30.03
CA THR A 66 -10.88 15.45 30.77
C THR A 66 -10.84 14.00 30.29
N ILE A 67 -10.75 13.75 28.97
CA ILE A 67 -10.58 12.42 28.36
C ILE A 67 -9.23 11.77 28.69
N GLU A 68 -8.16 12.54 28.75
CA GLU A 68 -6.84 12.09 29.22
C GLU A 68 -6.89 11.71 30.70
N MET A 69 -7.59 12.48 31.54
CA MET A 69 -7.84 12.10 32.94
C MET A 69 -8.63 10.79 33.06
N TYR A 70 -9.58 10.51 32.14
CA TYR A 70 -10.26 9.20 32.07
C TYR A 70 -9.32 8.06 31.62
N ALA A 71 -8.27 8.37 30.85
CA ALA A 71 -7.33 7.40 30.28
C ALA A 71 -6.05 7.21 31.12
N ASP A 72 -5.82 8.07 32.12
CA ASP A 72 -4.64 8.04 32.97
C ASP A 72 -4.51 6.71 33.71
N GLN A 73 -3.52 5.92 33.31
CA GLN A 73 -3.18 4.64 33.93
C GLN A 73 -2.85 4.78 35.42
N ASN A 74 -2.44 5.96 35.89
CA ASN A 74 -2.25 6.22 37.30
C ASN A 74 -3.57 6.27 38.08
N VAL A 75 -4.67 6.71 37.48
CA VAL A 75 -6.00 6.66 38.10
C VAL A 75 -6.55 5.23 38.04
N ASN A 76 -6.36 4.53 36.91
CA ASN A 76 -6.77 3.13 36.75
C ASN A 76 -5.99 2.18 37.67
N ASN A 77 -4.66 2.28 37.73
CA ASN A 77 -3.81 1.46 38.59
C ASN A 77 -4.03 1.79 40.07
N LYS A 78 -4.15 3.08 40.44
CA LYS A 78 -4.51 3.47 41.83
C LYS A 78 -5.91 2.99 42.23
N MET A 79 -6.85 2.81 41.29
CA MET A 79 -8.15 2.19 41.55
C MET A 79 -8.09 0.66 41.54
N LYS A 80 -7.20 0.05 40.76
CA LYS A 80 -6.93 -1.40 40.73
C LYS A 80 -6.35 -1.88 42.07
N ASP A 81 -5.37 -1.13 42.60
CA ASP A 81 -4.76 -1.35 43.91
C ASP A 81 -5.75 -1.21 45.10
N LEU A 82 -6.88 -0.52 44.90
CA LEU A 82 -7.93 -0.37 45.91
C LEU A 82 -8.94 -1.53 45.87
N MET A 83 -9.05 -2.27 44.76
CA MET A 83 -10.07 -3.30 44.55
C MET A 83 -9.54 -4.74 44.64
N GLU A 84 -8.22 -4.97 44.58
CA GLU A 84 -7.64 -6.31 44.84
C GLU A 84 -7.87 -6.84 46.27
N ASN A 85 -8.34 -5.99 47.21
CA ASN A 85 -8.69 -6.41 48.57
C ASN A 85 -10.14 -6.87 48.73
N ASP A 86 -11.04 -6.62 47.76
CA ASP A 86 -12.42 -7.08 47.81
C ASP A 86 -12.58 -8.33 46.94
N SER A 87 -12.94 -9.45 47.57
CA SER A 87 -12.95 -10.81 47.00
C SER A 87 -14.06 -11.07 45.96
N ILE A 88 -14.41 -10.10 45.13
CA ILE A 88 -15.34 -10.26 44.01
C ILE A 88 -14.58 -9.92 42.73
N SER A 89 -13.98 -10.96 42.16
CA SER A 89 -13.27 -10.92 40.89
C SER A 89 -14.28 -10.75 39.75
N GLU A 90 -14.50 -9.51 39.31
CA GLU A 90 -14.86 -9.24 37.92
C GLU A 90 -13.64 -8.64 37.21
N PRO A 91 -13.30 -9.09 35.99
CA PRO A 91 -12.17 -8.55 35.25
C PRO A 91 -12.44 -7.07 34.96
N ILE A 92 -11.68 -6.18 35.63
CA ILE A 92 -11.80 -4.73 35.48
C ILE A 92 -11.52 -4.37 34.02
N THR A 93 -12.60 -4.22 33.26
CA THR A 93 -12.61 -3.60 31.94
C THR A 93 -12.33 -2.11 32.19
N ASP A 94 -11.38 -1.53 31.47
CA ASP A 94 -10.84 -0.18 31.74
C ASP A 94 -11.96 0.81 32.08
N ILE A 95 -11.84 1.61 33.14
CA ILE A 95 -12.86 2.61 33.53
C ILE A 95 -13.16 3.57 32.36
N TYR A 96 -12.16 3.86 31.55
CA TYR A 96 -12.27 4.55 30.27
C TYR A 96 -13.27 3.89 29.29
N GLN A 97 -13.22 2.56 29.16
CA GLN A 97 -14.09 1.77 28.29
C GLN A 97 -15.56 1.90 28.70
N GLN A 98 -15.84 1.70 29.99
CA GLN A 98 -17.21 1.72 30.53
C GLN A 98 -17.79 3.14 30.63
N CYS A 99 -16.97 4.12 31.01
CA CYS A 99 -17.46 5.47 31.28
C CYS A 99 -17.51 6.33 30.02
N PHE A 100 -16.59 6.19 29.07
CA PHE A 100 -16.46 7.10 27.95
C PHE A 100 -16.57 6.41 26.59
N GLU A 101 -15.76 5.39 26.32
CA GLU A 101 -15.65 4.76 24.99
C GLU A 101 -16.98 4.18 24.48
N ILE A 102 -17.66 3.35 25.28
CA ILE A 102 -18.92 2.72 24.88
C ILE A 102 -20.00 3.78 24.62
N LYS A 103 -20.13 4.75 25.53
CA LYS A 103 -21.15 5.80 25.42
C LYS A 103 -20.88 6.75 24.26
N PHE A 104 -19.61 7.09 24.03
CA PHE A 104 -19.18 7.90 22.89
C PHE A 104 -19.49 7.21 21.57
N LEU A 105 -19.17 5.92 21.43
CA LEU A 105 -19.46 5.15 20.22
C LEU A 105 -20.98 5.05 19.98
N GLN A 106 -21.78 4.80 21.03
CA GLN A 106 -23.24 4.75 20.93
C GLN A 106 -23.85 6.09 20.53
N ASP A 107 -23.40 7.21 21.13
CA ASP A 107 -23.91 8.54 20.78
C ASP A 107 -23.52 8.96 19.36
N THR A 108 -22.35 8.53 18.90
CA THR A 108 -21.89 8.71 17.52
C THR A 108 -22.72 7.88 16.54
N GLU A 109 -23.05 6.65 16.90
CA GLU A 109 -23.94 5.79 16.14
C GLU A 109 -25.34 6.37 16.00
N VAL A 110 -25.94 6.83 17.10
CA VAL A 110 -27.27 7.45 17.08
C VAL A 110 -27.26 8.72 16.23
N PHE A 111 -26.23 9.56 16.37
CA PHE A 111 -26.12 10.80 15.60
C PHE A 111 -26.09 10.56 14.09
N TYR A 112 -25.23 9.65 13.62
CA TYR A 112 -25.09 9.36 12.18
C TYR A 112 -26.22 8.50 11.61
N ARG A 113 -26.89 7.67 12.42
CA ARG A 113 -28.14 7.00 12.00
C ARG A 113 -29.31 7.97 11.86
N GLN A 114 -29.36 9.04 12.67
CA GLN A 114 -30.41 10.05 12.63
C GLN A 114 -30.14 11.14 11.58
N GLN A 115 -28.88 11.49 11.35
CA GLN A 115 -28.52 12.24 10.15
C GLN A 115 -28.94 11.41 8.94
N LYS A 116 -29.82 11.97 8.12
CA LYS A 116 -30.24 11.36 6.87
C LYS A 116 -29.02 11.25 5.94
N VAL A 117 -28.27 10.16 6.07
CA VAL A 117 -27.33 9.72 5.04
C VAL A 117 -28.21 9.56 3.79
N PRO A 118 -28.02 10.39 2.74
CA PRO A 118 -28.88 10.35 1.56
C PRO A 118 -28.90 8.91 1.01
N SER A 119 -30.10 8.38 0.79
CA SER A 119 -30.24 7.02 0.28
C SER A 119 -29.53 6.90 -1.07
N LEU A 120 -28.84 5.79 -1.29
CA LEU A 120 -28.19 5.42 -2.57
C LEU A 120 -29.15 5.45 -3.78
N GLU A 121 -30.45 5.52 -3.52
CA GLU A 121 -31.52 5.53 -4.52
C GLU A 121 -31.75 6.91 -5.16
N SER A 122 -31.33 8.02 -4.54
CA SER A 122 -31.62 9.38 -5.05
C SER A 122 -30.42 10.12 -5.63
N ASN A 123 -29.19 9.76 -5.26
CA ASN A 123 -27.96 10.44 -5.70
C ASN A 123 -27.06 9.51 -6.52
N SER A 124 -26.24 10.07 -7.40
CA SER A 124 -25.18 9.30 -8.06
C SER A 124 -24.26 8.69 -7.00
N ILE A 125 -23.80 7.44 -7.18
CA ILE A 125 -22.91 6.77 -6.21
C ILE A 125 -21.66 7.58 -5.91
N ILE A 126 -21.20 8.33 -6.89
CA ILE A 126 -20.05 9.22 -6.76
C ILE A 126 -20.35 10.29 -5.71
N GLU A 127 -21.53 10.92 -5.75
CA GLU A 127 -21.95 11.95 -4.78
C GLU A 127 -22.16 11.35 -3.39
N TYR A 128 -22.69 10.12 -3.32
CA TYR A 128 -22.82 9.38 -2.06
C TYR A 128 -21.45 9.11 -1.42
N LEU A 129 -20.48 8.64 -2.22
CA LEU A 129 -19.12 8.36 -1.75
C LEU A 129 -18.39 9.63 -1.31
N ILE A 130 -18.49 10.72 -2.07
CA ILE A 130 -17.91 12.03 -1.69
C ILE A 130 -18.46 12.46 -0.32
N LEU A 131 -19.77 12.44 -0.16
CA LEU A 131 -20.43 12.89 1.08
C LEU A 131 -20.06 12.01 2.28
N ILE A 132 -19.98 10.69 2.12
CA ILE A 132 -19.48 9.81 3.20
C ILE A 132 -18.03 10.14 3.53
N SER A 133 -17.17 10.33 2.53
CA SER A 133 -15.75 10.60 2.78
C SER A 133 -15.53 11.90 3.55
N GLU A 134 -16.34 12.93 3.28
CA GLU A 134 -16.30 14.18 4.03
C GLU A 134 -16.73 14.00 5.49
N TYR A 135 -17.82 13.24 5.73
CA TYR A 135 -18.24 12.93 7.10
C TYR A 135 -17.20 12.08 7.83
N PHE A 136 -16.60 11.12 7.15
CA PHE A 136 -15.55 10.28 7.69
C PHE A 136 -14.33 11.11 8.08
N ASP A 137 -13.85 12.01 7.20
CA ASP A 137 -12.71 12.88 7.51
C ASP A 137 -12.99 13.85 8.65
N GLN A 138 -14.19 14.43 8.71
CA GLN A 138 -14.57 15.33 9.79
C GLN A 138 -14.51 14.60 11.13
N GLU A 139 -15.07 13.40 11.21
CA GLU A 139 -15.08 12.61 12.44
C GLU A 139 -13.69 12.04 12.77
N MET A 140 -12.89 11.70 11.76
CA MET A 140 -11.50 11.24 11.93
C MET A 140 -10.58 12.34 12.45
N ASN A 141 -10.70 13.55 11.91
CA ASN A 141 -9.94 14.71 12.38
C ASN A 141 -10.37 15.10 13.78
N PHE A 142 -11.67 15.06 14.07
CA PHE A 142 -12.21 15.30 15.41
C PHE A 142 -11.75 14.23 16.41
N GLY A 143 -11.80 12.95 16.03
CA GLY A 143 -11.30 11.82 16.81
C GLY A 143 -9.82 11.95 17.12
N LYS A 144 -8.98 12.40 16.18
CA LYS A 144 -7.54 12.66 16.42
C LYS A 144 -7.29 13.78 17.43
N LEU A 145 -8.17 14.77 17.51
CA LEU A 145 -8.02 15.91 18.42
C LEU A 145 -8.47 15.58 19.85
N ILE A 146 -9.43 14.67 19.99
CA ILE A 146 -10.13 14.40 21.26
C ILE A 146 -9.70 13.10 21.92
N LEU A 147 -9.38 12.07 21.12
CA LEU A 147 -9.03 10.77 21.65
C LEU A 147 -7.56 10.72 22.09
N PRO A 148 -7.25 10.07 23.23
CA PRO A 148 -5.87 9.89 23.66
C PRO A 148 -5.11 9.03 22.65
N LYS A 149 -3.88 9.45 22.29
CA LYS A 149 -2.99 8.72 21.35
C LYS A 149 -2.60 7.30 21.81
N SER A 150 -2.98 6.92 23.03
CA SER A 150 -2.53 5.71 23.74
C SER A 150 -3.47 4.50 23.60
N LYS A 151 -4.72 4.67 23.11
CA LYS A 151 -5.73 3.60 23.11
C LYS A 151 -6.32 3.27 21.72
N SER A 152 -6.72 2.00 21.55
CA SER A 152 -7.40 1.43 20.37
C SER A 152 -8.78 2.02 20.07
N THR A 153 -9.24 3.01 20.86
CA THR A 153 -10.51 3.72 20.69
C THR A 153 -10.66 4.35 19.32
N PHE A 154 -9.57 4.86 18.75
CA PHE A 154 -9.59 5.45 17.41
C PHE A 154 -9.91 4.39 16.34
N GLN A 155 -9.34 3.19 16.49
CA GLN A 155 -9.64 2.07 15.59
C GLN A 155 -11.08 1.56 15.77
N LEU A 156 -11.59 1.55 17.00
CA LEU A 156 -12.97 1.16 17.28
C LEU A 156 -13.98 2.18 16.73
N LEU A 157 -13.65 3.47 16.79
CA LEU A 157 -14.41 4.53 16.13
C LEU A 157 -14.43 4.34 14.61
N VAL A 158 -13.26 4.10 13.99
CA VAL A 158 -13.16 3.79 12.55
C VAL A 158 -14.07 2.63 12.17
N ASN A 159 -13.97 1.49 12.87
CA ASN A 159 -14.76 0.31 12.58
C ASN A 159 -16.26 0.57 12.74
N LYS A 160 -16.65 1.35 13.77
CA LYS A 160 -18.06 1.67 14.03
C LYS A 160 -18.63 2.62 12.98
N LEU A 161 -17.87 3.61 12.55
CA LEU A 161 -18.26 4.50 11.46
C LEU A 161 -18.39 3.75 10.13
N GLU A 162 -17.48 2.81 9.85
CA GLU A 162 -17.60 1.93 8.69
C GLU A 162 -18.89 1.11 8.73
N GLU A 163 -19.25 0.51 9.89
CA GLU A 163 -20.50 -0.24 10.06
C GLU A 163 -21.75 0.62 9.80
N ILE A 164 -21.74 1.89 10.25
CA ILE A 164 -22.89 2.79 10.14
C ILE A 164 -23.07 3.32 8.71
N PHE A 165 -22.00 3.82 8.11
CA PHE A 165 -22.07 4.45 6.78
C PHE A 165 -22.14 3.42 5.65
N LEU A 166 -21.57 2.23 5.86
CA LEU A 166 -21.38 1.20 4.85
C LEU A 166 -21.79 -0.19 5.37
N PRO A 167 -23.10 -0.40 5.62
CA PRO A 167 -23.61 -1.75 5.81
C PRO A 167 -23.28 -2.62 4.60
N GLU A 168 -23.03 -3.92 4.82
CA GLU A 168 -22.57 -4.89 3.81
C GLU A 168 -23.38 -4.86 2.50
N GLN A 169 -24.69 -4.62 2.60
CA GLN A 169 -25.60 -4.51 1.45
C GLN A 169 -25.26 -3.34 0.51
N LYS A 170 -24.92 -2.17 1.09
CA LYS A 170 -24.54 -0.98 0.32
C LYS A 170 -23.13 -1.15 -0.26
N LEU A 171 -22.25 -1.80 0.49
CA LEU A 171 -20.90 -2.13 0.05
C LEU A 171 -20.93 -3.04 -1.19
N SER A 172 -21.79 -4.07 -1.23
CA SER A 172 -21.95 -4.92 -2.42
C SER A 172 -22.36 -4.12 -3.67
N ILE A 173 -23.33 -3.20 -3.53
CA ILE A 173 -23.81 -2.37 -4.67
C ILE A 173 -22.72 -1.43 -5.16
N ILE A 174 -21.96 -0.83 -4.24
CA ILE A 174 -20.83 0.03 -4.57
C ILE A 174 -19.75 -0.79 -5.29
N MET A 175 -19.44 -2.00 -4.81
CA MET A 175 -18.44 -2.87 -5.40
C MET A 175 -18.84 -3.34 -6.80
N ASP A 176 -20.09 -3.72 -7.02
CA ASP A 176 -20.56 -4.15 -8.35
C ASP A 176 -20.56 -3.01 -9.37
N LYS A 177 -20.93 -1.80 -8.94
CA LYS A 177 -20.84 -0.63 -9.82
C LYS A 177 -19.41 -0.13 -9.99
N MET A 178 -18.53 -0.30 -9.01
CA MET A 178 -17.10 -0.05 -9.20
C MET A 178 -16.47 -1.02 -10.18
N LYS A 179 -16.82 -2.32 -10.14
CA LYS A 179 -16.42 -3.27 -11.19
C LYS A 179 -16.87 -2.77 -12.56
N ALA A 180 -18.12 -2.31 -12.70
CA ALA A 180 -18.62 -1.74 -13.94
C ALA A 180 -17.84 -0.48 -14.39
N ILE A 181 -17.49 0.42 -13.47
CA ILE A 181 -16.69 1.62 -13.77
C ILE A 181 -15.26 1.26 -14.18
N ILE A 182 -14.64 0.28 -13.50
CA ILE A 182 -13.30 -0.22 -13.83
C ILE A 182 -13.31 -0.87 -15.22
N SER A 183 -14.34 -1.68 -15.53
CA SER A 183 -14.48 -2.30 -16.85
C SER A 183 -14.80 -1.32 -17.98
N ASN A 184 -15.39 -0.16 -17.66
CA ASN A 184 -15.63 0.92 -18.62
C ASN A 184 -14.40 1.81 -18.89
N GLU A 185 -13.26 1.54 -18.22
CA GLU A 185 -11.96 2.20 -18.44
C GLU A 185 -11.99 3.74 -18.36
N ASN A 186 -13.00 4.34 -17.71
CA ASN A 186 -13.10 5.78 -17.60
C ASN A 186 -12.21 6.32 -16.47
N SER A 187 -11.05 6.86 -16.84
CA SER A 187 -10.05 7.40 -15.92
C SER A 187 -10.56 8.56 -15.07
N GLN A 188 -11.53 9.35 -15.55
CA GLN A 188 -12.09 10.47 -14.78
C GLN A 188 -13.04 10.00 -13.68
N ASP A 189 -13.90 9.03 -13.99
CA ASP A 189 -14.83 8.47 -13.02
C ASP A 189 -14.08 7.64 -11.97
N LEU A 190 -13.05 6.90 -12.38
CA LEU A 190 -12.17 6.18 -11.46
C LEU A 190 -11.47 7.12 -10.47
N LYS A 191 -10.93 8.26 -10.93
CA LYS A 191 -10.32 9.26 -10.04
C LYS A 191 -11.33 9.88 -9.07
N ARG A 192 -12.54 10.22 -9.55
CA ARG A 192 -13.61 10.82 -8.73
C ARG A 192 -14.19 9.86 -7.69
N VAL A 193 -14.28 8.58 -8.01
CA VAL A 193 -14.70 7.53 -7.06
C VAL A 193 -13.59 7.21 -6.08
N TYR A 194 -12.34 7.26 -6.53
CA TYR A 194 -11.19 6.86 -5.74
C TYR A 194 -10.85 7.85 -4.63
N GLU A 195 -10.85 9.15 -4.88
CA GLU A 195 -10.48 10.14 -3.87
C GLU A 195 -11.30 9.96 -2.56
N PRO A 196 -12.64 9.79 -2.62
CA PRO A 196 -13.45 9.44 -1.45
C PRO A 196 -13.14 8.07 -0.83
N VAL A 197 -12.97 7.05 -1.68
CA VAL A 197 -12.77 5.66 -1.25
C VAL A 197 -11.43 5.46 -0.54
N SER A 198 -10.39 6.20 -0.95
CA SER A 198 -9.05 6.17 -0.35
C SER A 198 -9.06 6.50 1.15
N ARG A 199 -10.07 7.27 1.60
CA ARG A 199 -10.19 7.78 2.97
C ARG A 199 -10.78 6.75 3.93
N ILE A 200 -11.40 5.70 3.40
CA ILE A 200 -12.06 4.64 4.17
C ILE A 200 -11.20 3.37 4.06
N PRO A 201 -10.45 2.99 5.12
CA PRO A 201 -9.45 1.94 5.05
C PRO A 201 -9.98 0.60 4.50
N ASN A 202 -11.15 0.16 4.95
CA ASN A 202 -11.69 -1.13 4.53
C ASN A 202 -12.13 -1.14 3.06
N ILE A 203 -12.86 -0.11 2.59
CA ILE A 203 -13.25 -0.03 1.18
C ILE A 203 -12.01 0.11 0.30
N SER A 204 -11.08 1.00 0.67
CA SER A 204 -9.82 1.20 -0.06
C SER A 204 -9.11 -0.12 -0.32
N ASN A 205 -8.92 -0.95 0.71
CA ASN A 205 -8.29 -2.27 0.58
C ASN A 205 -9.06 -3.20 -0.38
N GLN A 206 -10.39 -3.21 -0.30
CA GLN A 206 -11.21 -4.05 -1.18
C GLN A 206 -11.20 -3.57 -2.64
N VAL A 207 -11.17 -2.26 -2.88
CA VAL A 207 -11.05 -1.69 -4.24
C VAL A 207 -9.68 -1.98 -4.82
N ILE A 208 -8.64 -1.84 -4.01
CA ILE A 208 -7.27 -2.19 -4.39
C ILE A 208 -7.21 -3.65 -4.85
N GLN A 209 -7.80 -4.57 -4.10
CA GLN A 209 -7.89 -5.99 -4.49
C GLN A 209 -8.72 -6.21 -5.76
N LEU A 210 -9.85 -5.52 -5.92
CA LEU A 210 -10.65 -5.62 -7.15
C LEU A 210 -9.88 -5.15 -8.38
N ILE A 211 -9.12 -4.07 -8.24
CA ILE A 211 -8.33 -3.50 -9.33
C ILE A 211 -7.14 -4.39 -9.65
N GLU A 212 -6.46 -4.91 -8.63
CA GLU A 212 -5.42 -5.92 -8.79
C GLU A 212 -5.95 -7.12 -9.59
N ASN A 213 -7.11 -7.65 -9.20
CA ASN A 213 -7.75 -8.77 -9.90
C ASN A 213 -8.16 -8.39 -11.32
N HIS A 214 -8.73 -7.20 -11.55
CA HIS A 214 -9.14 -6.77 -12.89
C HIS A 214 -7.93 -6.57 -13.82
N ILE A 215 -6.83 -5.99 -13.32
CA ILE A 215 -5.58 -5.83 -14.07
C ILE A 215 -5.00 -7.21 -14.41
N TYR A 216 -4.98 -8.12 -13.43
CA TYR A 216 -4.50 -9.49 -13.62
C TYR A 216 -5.33 -10.25 -14.67
N GLU A 217 -6.66 -10.24 -14.54
CA GLU A 217 -7.58 -10.88 -15.49
C GLU A 217 -7.47 -10.28 -16.89
N ASN A 218 -7.43 -8.94 -17.02
CA ASN A 218 -7.30 -8.29 -18.32
C ASN A 218 -5.92 -8.58 -18.96
N GLY A 219 -4.87 -8.57 -18.14
CA GLY A 219 -3.51 -8.93 -18.55
C GLY A 219 -3.44 -10.35 -19.09
N ILE A 220 -3.94 -11.33 -18.33
CA ILE A 220 -3.96 -12.74 -18.75
C ILE A 220 -4.83 -12.94 -19.99
N ASN A 221 -6.05 -12.41 -20.01
CA ASN A 221 -6.95 -12.58 -21.16
C ASN A 221 -6.34 -12.01 -22.46
N THR A 222 -5.61 -10.90 -22.36
CA THR A 222 -4.93 -10.31 -23.52
C THR A 222 -3.75 -11.16 -23.97
N ILE A 223 -2.93 -11.65 -23.02
CA ILE A 223 -1.81 -12.54 -23.32
C ILE A 223 -2.29 -13.90 -23.86
N GLU A 224 -3.41 -14.41 -23.37
CA GLU A 224 -4.01 -15.68 -23.82
C GLU A 224 -4.46 -15.59 -25.28
N ARG A 225 -5.09 -14.48 -25.69
CA ARG A 225 -5.47 -14.22 -27.09
C ARG A 225 -4.30 -14.22 -28.06
N ILE A 226 -3.11 -13.86 -27.57
CA ILE A 226 -1.89 -13.75 -28.39
C ILE A 226 -1.00 -15.00 -28.21
N SER A 227 -1.30 -15.86 -27.24
CA SER A 227 -0.40 -16.93 -26.77
C SER A 227 0.10 -17.88 -27.86
N ASP A 228 -0.68 -18.15 -28.91
CA ASP A 228 -0.26 -19.03 -30.01
C ASP A 228 0.75 -18.36 -30.97
N ASN A 229 0.70 -17.03 -31.12
CA ASN A 229 1.66 -16.25 -31.93
C ASN A 229 2.84 -15.75 -31.09
N ALA A 230 2.60 -15.37 -29.83
CA ALA A 230 3.58 -14.80 -28.90
C ALA A 230 4.72 -15.76 -28.52
N ILE A 231 4.49 -17.08 -28.55
CA ILE A 231 5.56 -18.07 -28.27
C ILE A 231 6.69 -17.95 -29.31
N ASN A 232 6.35 -17.59 -30.55
CA ASN A 232 7.28 -17.51 -31.67
C ASN A 232 7.65 -16.08 -32.07
N ASP A 233 6.85 -15.07 -31.70
CA ASP A 233 7.14 -13.66 -31.94
C ASP A 233 7.35 -12.86 -30.63
N PRO A 234 8.61 -12.71 -30.18
CA PRO A 234 8.94 -11.90 -29.00
C PRO A 234 8.52 -10.43 -29.14
N LYS A 235 8.44 -9.89 -30.36
CA LYS A 235 8.09 -8.48 -30.57
C LYS A 235 6.63 -8.24 -30.21
N THR A 236 5.71 -9.03 -30.77
CA THR A 236 4.28 -8.91 -30.46
C THR A 236 4.01 -9.10 -28.97
N TYR A 237 4.69 -10.05 -28.33
CA TYR A 237 4.53 -10.30 -26.89
C TYR A 237 4.96 -9.11 -26.04
N ILE A 238 6.16 -8.56 -26.27
CA ILE A 238 6.68 -7.46 -25.46
C ILE A 238 5.95 -6.15 -25.74
N GLU A 239 5.64 -5.83 -27.00
CA GLU A 239 4.89 -4.60 -27.33
C GLU A 239 3.49 -4.61 -26.72
N THR A 240 2.79 -5.74 -26.75
CA THR A 240 1.45 -5.84 -26.13
C THR A 240 1.50 -5.74 -24.61
N LEU A 241 2.52 -6.28 -23.96
CA LEU A 241 2.76 -6.06 -22.53
C LEU A 241 3.01 -4.57 -22.22
N ILE A 242 3.83 -3.89 -23.03
CA ILE A 242 4.11 -2.45 -22.86
C ILE A 242 2.81 -1.64 -22.99
N ASP A 243 1.99 -1.93 -24.01
CA ASP A 243 0.75 -1.21 -24.25
C ASP A 243 -0.25 -1.36 -23.10
N ILE A 244 -0.36 -2.57 -22.54
CA ILE A 244 -1.19 -2.84 -21.35
C ILE A 244 -0.66 -2.04 -20.15
N LEU A 245 0.65 -2.07 -19.91
CA LEU A 245 1.27 -1.36 -18.80
C LEU A 245 1.09 0.16 -18.93
N LYS A 246 1.32 0.72 -20.10
CA LYS A 246 1.10 2.16 -20.36
C LYS A 246 -0.35 2.55 -20.13
N LYS A 247 -1.29 1.78 -20.67
CA LYS A 247 -2.73 2.02 -20.48
C LYS A 247 -3.11 2.04 -19.00
N PHE A 248 -2.63 1.08 -18.22
CA PHE A 248 -2.94 1.04 -16.79
C PHE A 248 -2.20 2.12 -15.98
N LEU A 249 -0.97 2.47 -16.34
CA LEU A 249 -0.23 3.58 -15.72
C LEU A 249 -0.92 4.92 -15.96
N GLU A 250 -1.46 5.16 -17.16
CA GLU A 250 -2.22 6.37 -17.48
C GLU A 250 -3.56 6.46 -16.72
N ILE A 251 -4.27 5.32 -16.61
CA ILE A 251 -5.56 5.26 -15.92
C ILE A 251 -5.39 5.42 -14.40
N PHE A 252 -4.34 4.83 -13.81
CA PHE A 252 -4.19 4.67 -12.36
C PHE A 252 -3.08 5.53 -11.70
N ASP A 253 -2.85 6.75 -12.16
CA ASP A 253 -2.03 7.73 -11.41
C ASP A 253 -2.74 8.30 -10.16
N ALA A 254 -3.61 7.50 -9.53
CA ALA A 254 -4.54 7.95 -8.50
C ALA A 254 -3.97 7.87 -7.07
N GLY A 255 -2.83 7.19 -6.81
CA GLY A 255 -2.21 7.21 -5.48
C GLY A 255 -1.17 6.11 -5.23
N PRO A 256 -0.41 6.19 -4.12
CA PRO A 256 0.69 5.26 -3.83
C PRO A 256 0.22 3.81 -3.61
N ASN A 257 -0.92 3.60 -2.95
CA ASN A 257 -1.45 2.25 -2.70
C ASN A 257 -1.85 1.52 -3.98
N PHE A 258 -2.28 2.27 -5.00
CA PHE A 258 -2.63 1.72 -6.31
C PHE A 258 -1.39 1.37 -7.12
N LYS A 259 -0.32 2.17 -7.01
CA LYS A 259 0.97 1.81 -7.62
C LYS A 259 1.48 0.49 -7.05
N VAL A 260 1.29 0.24 -5.74
CA VAL A 260 1.63 -1.06 -5.14
C VAL A 260 0.80 -2.20 -5.73
N ALA A 261 -0.53 -2.07 -5.81
CA ALA A 261 -1.37 -3.12 -6.36
C ALA A 261 -1.22 -3.33 -7.87
N LEU A 262 -1.04 -2.25 -8.64
CA LEU A 262 -0.65 -2.31 -10.04
C LEU A 262 0.66 -3.09 -10.18
N ASN A 263 1.68 -2.74 -9.39
CA ASN A 263 2.96 -3.43 -9.45
C ASN A 263 2.84 -4.92 -9.10
N GLN A 264 2.03 -5.26 -8.09
CA GLN A 264 1.77 -6.65 -7.71
C GLN A 264 1.02 -7.41 -8.81
N ALA A 265 -0.02 -6.82 -9.41
CA ALA A 265 -0.74 -7.43 -10.53
C ALA A 265 0.18 -7.62 -11.75
N CYS A 266 0.97 -6.59 -12.09
CA CYS A 266 1.93 -6.60 -13.19
C CYS A 266 2.99 -7.67 -13.02
N GLN A 267 3.57 -7.78 -11.83
CA GLN A 267 4.50 -8.84 -11.50
C GLN A 267 3.83 -10.22 -11.62
N LYS A 268 2.59 -10.37 -11.13
CA LYS A 268 1.85 -11.64 -11.24
C LYS A 268 1.59 -12.06 -12.68
N PHE A 269 1.02 -11.20 -13.54
CA PHE A 269 0.72 -11.60 -14.91
C PHE A 269 1.97 -11.67 -15.82
N THR A 270 3.03 -10.93 -15.51
CA THR A 270 4.28 -10.99 -16.29
C THR A 270 4.99 -12.33 -16.09
N ASN A 271 4.97 -12.86 -14.86
CA ASN A 271 5.63 -14.13 -14.52
C ASN A 271 4.68 -15.34 -14.65
N ASN A 272 3.37 -15.16 -14.41
CA ASN A 272 2.34 -16.19 -14.57
C ASN A 272 1.34 -15.78 -15.66
N ASN A 273 1.53 -16.31 -16.86
CA ASN A 273 0.62 -16.09 -17.98
C ASN A 273 0.45 -17.35 -18.83
N ALA A 274 -0.47 -17.28 -19.79
CA ALA A 274 -0.73 -18.37 -20.72
C ALA A 274 0.53 -18.83 -21.48
N VAL A 275 1.52 -17.95 -21.71
CA VAL A 275 2.78 -18.28 -22.40
C VAL A 275 3.72 -19.06 -21.48
N THR A 276 3.85 -18.67 -20.21
CA THR A 276 4.66 -19.40 -19.22
C THR A 276 4.02 -20.73 -18.82
N GLN A 277 2.68 -20.77 -18.75
CA GLN A 277 1.92 -21.99 -18.53
C GLN A 277 2.01 -22.96 -19.72
N LYS A 278 1.83 -22.48 -20.97
CA LYS A 278 2.00 -23.32 -22.17
C LYS A 278 3.45 -23.81 -22.34
N ALA A 279 4.44 -23.02 -21.93
CA ALA A 279 5.84 -23.41 -21.96
C ALA A 279 6.27 -24.29 -20.76
N ASN A 280 5.38 -24.52 -19.78
CA ASN A 280 5.68 -25.15 -18.48
C ASN A 280 6.84 -24.48 -17.72
N THR A 281 7.14 -23.20 -17.99
CA THR A 281 8.24 -22.47 -17.32
C THR A 281 7.89 -20.99 -17.11
N THR A 282 8.01 -20.51 -15.87
CA THR A 282 7.92 -19.07 -15.49
C THR A 282 9.00 -18.22 -16.18
N THR A 283 10.07 -18.88 -16.62
CA THR A 283 11.27 -18.30 -17.21
C THR A 283 11.11 -17.83 -18.65
N LYS A 284 9.98 -18.17 -19.30
CA LYS A 284 9.75 -17.89 -20.71
C LYS A 284 9.64 -16.40 -20.99
N SER A 285 9.04 -15.63 -20.07
CA SER A 285 8.95 -14.17 -20.16
C SER A 285 10.34 -13.53 -20.18
N SER A 286 11.26 -13.99 -19.32
CA SER A 286 12.66 -13.53 -19.30
C SER A 286 13.41 -13.86 -20.59
N GLU A 287 13.18 -15.04 -21.17
CA GLU A 287 13.76 -15.42 -22.46
C GLU A 287 13.24 -14.52 -23.61
N LEU A 288 11.92 -14.31 -23.68
CA LEU A 288 11.29 -13.50 -24.72
C LEU A 288 11.73 -12.04 -24.64
N LEU A 289 11.84 -11.47 -23.43
CA LEU A 289 12.37 -10.12 -23.25
C LEU A 289 13.82 -10.03 -23.75
N ALA A 290 14.69 -10.98 -23.37
CA ALA A 290 16.08 -11.00 -23.82
C ALA A 290 16.21 -11.17 -25.36
N ARG A 291 15.32 -11.96 -25.97
CA ARG A 291 15.23 -12.10 -27.43
C ARG A 291 14.76 -10.82 -28.11
N TYR A 292 13.78 -10.12 -27.53
CA TYR A 292 13.30 -8.85 -28.06
C TYR A 292 14.43 -7.80 -28.06
N CYS A 293 15.17 -7.69 -26.95
CA CYS A 293 16.37 -6.83 -26.89
C CYS A 293 17.42 -7.23 -27.94
N ASP A 294 17.66 -8.53 -28.15
CA ASP A 294 18.58 -9.02 -29.18
C ASP A 294 18.13 -8.66 -30.60
N ILE A 295 16.83 -8.68 -30.89
CA ILE A 295 16.28 -8.26 -32.19
C ILE A 295 16.49 -6.77 -32.41
N LEU A 296 16.23 -5.92 -31.41
CA LEU A 296 16.45 -4.46 -31.50
C LEU A 296 17.91 -4.09 -31.73
N LEU A 297 18.84 -4.80 -31.09
CA LEU A 297 20.28 -4.50 -31.15
C LEU A 297 21.00 -5.07 -32.39
N ARG A 298 20.32 -5.77 -33.31
CA ARG A 298 20.93 -6.37 -34.50
C ARG A 298 20.91 -5.45 -35.73
N LYS A 299 21.99 -5.49 -36.52
CA LYS A 299 22.18 -4.80 -37.83
C LYS A 299 21.08 -4.99 -38.86
N GLY A 300 20.17 -5.96 -38.71
CA GLY A 300 19.02 -6.15 -39.60
C GLY A 300 17.90 -5.13 -39.38
N ASN A 301 17.92 -4.40 -38.26
CA ASN A 301 16.85 -3.49 -37.83
C ASN A 301 17.14 -2.01 -38.18
N LYS A 302 17.74 -1.74 -39.35
CA LYS A 302 18.25 -0.40 -39.76
C LYS A 302 17.18 0.69 -39.95
N ASN A 303 15.91 0.40 -39.70
CA ASN A 303 14.81 1.34 -39.89
C ASN A 303 14.38 2.04 -38.58
N ILE A 304 15.09 1.82 -37.47
CA ILE A 304 14.79 2.45 -36.18
C ILE A 304 15.82 3.54 -35.94
N GLU A 305 15.38 4.78 -35.70
CA GLU A 305 16.25 5.89 -35.34
C GLU A 305 16.87 5.68 -33.94
N GLU A 306 18.02 6.29 -33.67
CA GLU A 306 18.69 6.15 -32.36
C GLU A 306 17.83 6.65 -31.19
N THR A 307 17.02 7.69 -31.42
CA THR A 307 16.06 8.21 -30.45
C THR A 307 14.96 7.20 -30.12
N ASP A 308 14.42 6.53 -31.13
CA ASP A 308 13.39 5.51 -30.96
C ASP A 308 13.94 4.27 -30.24
N LEU A 309 15.20 3.91 -30.48
CA LEU A 309 15.88 2.82 -29.77
C LEU A 309 15.99 3.09 -28.27
N GLU A 310 16.34 4.32 -27.87
CA GLU A 310 16.43 4.70 -26.46
C GLU A 310 15.07 4.64 -25.75
N GLU A 311 14.00 5.08 -26.41
CA GLU A 311 12.64 4.94 -25.89
C GLU A 311 12.27 3.45 -25.70
N LYS A 312 12.60 2.60 -26.68
CA LYS A 312 12.37 1.16 -26.60
C LYS A 312 13.17 0.51 -25.46
N PHE A 313 14.39 0.97 -25.19
CA PHE A 313 15.15 0.49 -24.03
C PHE A 313 14.48 0.88 -22.71
N ASN A 314 13.95 2.11 -22.60
CA ASN A 314 13.19 2.51 -21.41
C ASN A 314 11.94 1.64 -21.22
N GLU A 315 11.21 1.34 -22.29
CA GLU A 315 10.04 0.45 -22.25
C GLU A 315 10.41 -0.99 -21.82
N ILE A 316 11.50 -1.52 -22.35
CA ILE A 316 12.05 -2.83 -21.93
C ILE A 316 12.36 -2.82 -20.43
N MET A 317 12.96 -1.75 -19.93
CA MET A 317 13.33 -1.64 -18.52
C MET A 317 12.12 -1.60 -17.61
N ILE A 318 11.00 -1.03 -18.04
CA ILE A 318 9.72 -1.09 -17.30
C ILE A 318 9.27 -2.54 -17.11
N ILE A 319 9.31 -3.37 -18.16
CA ILE A 319 8.95 -4.79 -18.03
C ILE A 319 9.99 -5.54 -17.20
N PHE A 320 11.27 -5.24 -17.39
CA PHE A 320 12.36 -5.88 -16.66
C PHE A 320 12.24 -5.69 -15.15
N ASP A 321 11.71 -4.55 -14.68
CA ASP A 321 11.44 -4.32 -13.26
C ASP A 321 10.41 -5.29 -12.67
N TYR A 322 9.47 -5.79 -13.49
CA TYR A 322 8.45 -6.75 -13.08
C TYR A 322 8.88 -8.22 -13.23
N ILE A 323 10.05 -8.51 -13.79
CA ILE A 323 10.59 -9.87 -13.90
C ILE A 323 11.19 -10.31 -12.56
N GLU A 324 10.77 -11.49 -12.08
CA GLU A 324 11.33 -12.11 -10.88
C GLU A 324 12.68 -12.78 -11.16
N ASP A 325 12.75 -13.58 -12.21
CA ASP A 325 13.93 -14.37 -12.58
C ASP A 325 14.95 -13.54 -13.39
N LYS A 326 15.51 -12.50 -12.78
CA LYS A 326 16.47 -11.59 -13.43
C LYS A 326 17.77 -12.29 -13.82
N ASP A 327 18.24 -13.27 -13.05
CA ASP A 327 19.43 -14.06 -13.37
C ASP A 327 19.25 -14.89 -14.66
N ILE A 328 18.03 -15.33 -14.94
CA ILE A 328 17.70 -16.06 -16.17
C ILE A 328 17.72 -15.12 -17.37
N TYR A 329 17.17 -13.91 -17.22
CA TYR A 329 17.32 -12.87 -18.24
C TYR A 329 18.81 -12.60 -18.51
N GLU A 330 19.63 -12.43 -17.46
CA GLU A 330 21.08 -12.20 -17.60
C GLU A 330 21.74 -13.32 -18.42
N LYS A 331 21.45 -14.59 -18.11
CA LYS A 331 22.01 -15.75 -18.82
C LYS A 331 21.67 -15.73 -20.31
N PHE A 332 20.40 -15.48 -20.66
CA PHE A 332 19.97 -15.40 -22.06
C PHE A 332 20.57 -14.18 -22.76
N TYR A 333 20.50 -13.00 -22.14
CA TYR A 333 21.05 -11.77 -22.68
C TYR A 333 22.56 -11.88 -22.91
N SER A 334 23.30 -12.39 -21.93
CA SER A 334 24.75 -12.61 -21.97
C SER A 334 25.17 -13.56 -23.10
N LYS A 335 24.38 -14.62 -23.35
CA LYS A 335 24.60 -15.55 -24.46
C LYS A 335 24.36 -14.88 -25.82
N MET A 336 23.30 -14.08 -25.94
CA MET A 336 22.98 -13.38 -27.19
C MET A 336 23.97 -12.25 -27.47
N LEU A 337 24.35 -11.47 -26.45
CA LEU A 337 25.41 -10.46 -26.54
C LEU A 337 26.70 -11.07 -27.06
N SER A 338 27.17 -12.19 -26.49
CA SER A 338 28.38 -12.87 -26.99
C SER A 338 28.28 -13.24 -28.47
N LYS A 339 27.15 -13.78 -28.92
CA LYS A 339 26.94 -14.10 -30.34
C LYS A 339 26.95 -12.85 -31.21
N ARG A 340 26.32 -11.76 -30.77
CA ARG A 340 26.30 -10.49 -31.52
C ARG A 340 27.69 -9.88 -31.64
N LEU A 341 28.46 -9.86 -30.56
CA LEU A 341 29.81 -9.29 -30.55
C LEU A 341 30.78 -10.11 -31.42
N ILE A 342 30.78 -11.44 -31.30
CA ILE A 342 31.67 -12.33 -32.07
C ILE A 342 31.36 -12.25 -33.57
N ASN A 343 30.07 -12.30 -33.94
CA ASN A 343 29.65 -12.27 -35.34
C ASN A 343 29.50 -10.84 -35.90
N GLN A 344 29.87 -9.82 -35.12
CA GLN A 344 29.74 -8.40 -35.48
C GLN A 344 28.33 -8.02 -35.96
N LEU A 345 27.30 -8.57 -35.31
CA LEU A 345 25.89 -8.36 -35.66
C LEU A 345 25.26 -7.17 -34.94
N SER A 346 25.94 -6.54 -33.97
CA SER A 346 25.42 -5.38 -33.21
C SER A 346 25.26 -4.13 -34.09
N ILE A 347 24.15 -3.39 -33.93
CA ILE A 347 23.85 -2.16 -34.66
C ILE A 347 24.92 -1.09 -34.44
N SER A 348 25.23 -0.83 -33.17
CA SER A 348 26.22 0.13 -32.71
C SER A 348 26.77 -0.35 -31.37
N GLU A 349 28.01 0.02 -31.08
CA GLU A 349 28.66 -0.27 -29.81
C GLU A 349 28.09 0.62 -28.69
N ASP A 350 27.72 1.85 -29.02
CA ASP A 350 27.14 2.82 -28.08
C ASP A 350 25.76 2.36 -27.60
N SER A 351 24.94 1.76 -28.48
CA SER A 351 23.64 1.22 -28.09
C SER A 351 23.75 0.01 -27.15
N GLU A 352 24.78 -0.83 -27.32
CA GLU A 352 25.04 -1.95 -26.41
C GLU A 352 25.50 -1.43 -25.04
N GLU A 353 26.36 -0.40 -25.02
CA GLU A 353 26.81 0.25 -23.78
C GLU A 353 25.65 0.95 -23.05
N SER A 354 24.76 1.63 -23.77
CA SER A 354 23.55 2.27 -23.21
C SER A 354 22.63 1.24 -22.54
N MET A 355 22.31 0.13 -23.23
CA MET A 355 21.45 -0.91 -22.68
C MET A 355 22.07 -1.54 -21.42
N ILE A 356 23.38 -1.81 -21.41
CA ILE A 356 24.08 -2.33 -20.22
C ILE A 356 24.09 -1.30 -19.08
N SER A 357 24.24 -0.02 -19.39
CA SER A 357 24.18 1.07 -18.40
C SER A 357 22.81 1.12 -17.70
N LYS A 358 21.71 0.95 -18.44
CA LYS A 358 20.37 0.87 -17.85
C LYS A 358 20.20 -0.36 -16.96
N LEU A 359 20.67 -1.53 -17.40
CA LEU A 359 20.68 -2.74 -16.56
C LEU A 359 21.48 -2.56 -15.26
N LYS A 360 22.59 -1.81 -15.32
CA LYS A 360 23.42 -1.47 -14.16
C LYS A 360 22.72 -0.52 -13.20
N GLN A 361 21.94 0.43 -13.71
CA GLN A 361 21.16 1.33 -12.87
C GLN A 361 20.10 0.56 -12.05
N THR A 362 19.46 -0.44 -12.65
CA THR A 362 18.41 -1.23 -12.00
C THR A 362 18.95 -2.33 -11.08
N CYS A 363 19.97 -3.10 -11.50
CA CYS A 363 20.46 -4.27 -10.78
C CYS A 363 21.79 -4.05 -10.04
N GLY A 364 22.47 -2.93 -10.28
CA GLY A 364 23.80 -2.65 -9.72
C GLY A 364 24.96 -3.23 -10.53
N LEU A 365 26.18 -2.91 -10.06
CA LEU A 365 27.46 -3.19 -10.70
C LEU A 365 27.76 -4.69 -10.86
N GLU A 366 27.49 -5.50 -9.83
CA GLU A 366 27.82 -6.92 -9.81
C GLU A 366 27.11 -7.69 -10.93
N TYR A 367 25.87 -7.27 -11.24
CA TYR A 367 25.04 -7.87 -12.29
C TYR A 367 25.60 -7.63 -13.69
N THR A 368 26.18 -6.45 -13.96
CA THR A 368 26.65 -6.09 -15.31
C THR A 368 28.13 -6.32 -15.55
N THR A 369 28.93 -6.59 -14.51
CA THR A 369 30.40 -6.71 -14.60
C THR A 369 30.86 -7.65 -15.73
N LYS A 370 30.21 -8.81 -15.89
CA LYS A 370 30.56 -9.77 -16.96
C LYS A 370 30.19 -9.26 -18.35
N LEU A 371 29.10 -8.50 -18.47
CA LEU A 371 28.66 -7.92 -19.75
C LEU A 371 29.60 -6.79 -20.16
N GLU A 372 29.98 -5.92 -19.23
CA GLU A 372 30.95 -4.84 -19.43
C GLU A 372 32.33 -5.40 -19.82
N GLN A 373 32.78 -6.48 -19.16
CA GLN A 373 34.05 -7.12 -19.50
C GLN A 373 34.04 -7.66 -20.94
N LYS A 374 32.92 -8.24 -21.42
CA LYS A 374 32.79 -8.70 -22.81
C LYS A 374 32.93 -7.55 -23.82
N LEU A 375 32.36 -6.37 -23.53
CA LEU A 375 32.54 -5.19 -24.38
C LEU A 375 34.00 -4.70 -24.37
N LYS A 376 34.65 -4.73 -23.21
CA LYS A 376 36.07 -4.39 -23.11
C LYS A 376 36.95 -5.36 -23.90
N ASP A 377 36.69 -6.65 -23.80
CA ASP A 377 37.46 -7.69 -24.49
C ASP A 377 37.33 -7.56 -26.01
N ILE A 378 36.13 -7.21 -26.54
CA ILE A 378 35.97 -6.99 -27.99
C ILE A 378 36.71 -5.73 -28.47
N ARG A 379 36.74 -4.64 -27.67
CA ARG A 379 37.54 -3.44 -27.98
C ARG A 379 39.02 -3.77 -28.08
N VAL A 380 39.56 -4.42 -27.04
CA VAL A 380 40.97 -4.84 -26.99
C VAL A 380 41.30 -5.79 -28.14
N SER A 381 40.41 -6.72 -28.47
CA SER A 381 40.60 -7.65 -29.58
C SER A 381 40.64 -6.93 -30.94
N LYS A 382 39.77 -5.93 -31.17
CA LYS A 382 39.81 -5.10 -32.38
C LYS A 382 41.12 -4.32 -32.48
N ASP A 383 41.54 -3.67 -31.39
CA ASP A 383 42.79 -2.90 -31.35
C ASP A 383 44.02 -3.78 -31.65
N LEU A 384 44.09 -4.94 -31.00
CA LEU A 384 45.17 -5.91 -31.24
C LEU A 384 45.19 -6.41 -32.70
N THR A 385 44.00 -6.66 -33.27
CA THR A 385 43.87 -7.09 -34.67
C THR A 385 44.30 -5.99 -35.64
N ASN A 386 43.96 -4.74 -35.35
CA ASN A 386 44.39 -3.58 -36.13
C ASN A 386 45.90 -3.37 -36.06
N ASP A 387 46.50 -3.47 -34.88
CA ASP A 387 47.95 -3.32 -34.69
C ASP A 387 48.73 -4.44 -35.37
N TYR A 388 48.22 -5.67 -35.30
CA TYR A 388 48.78 -6.80 -36.04
C TYR A 388 48.68 -6.58 -37.56
N SER A 389 47.55 -6.06 -38.05
CA SER A 389 47.37 -5.78 -39.47
C SER A 389 48.35 -4.72 -39.97
N LYS A 390 48.52 -3.61 -39.24
CA LYS A 390 49.54 -2.59 -39.52
C LYS A 390 50.97 -3.15 -39.50
N TYR A 391 51.25 -4.06 -38.57
CA TYR A 391 52.55 -4.74 -38.49
C TYR A 391 52.82 -5.59 -39.74
N CYS A 392 51.84 -6.39 -40.18
CA CYS A 392 51.93 -7.21 -41.38
C CYS A 392 52.14 -6.36 -42.64
N GLU A 393 51.39 -5.26 -42.78
CA GLU A 393 51.56 -4.29 -43.87
C GLU A 393 52.98 -3.71 -43.90
N LYS A 394 53.49 -3.26 -42.75
CA LYS A 394 54.85 -2.71 -42.61
C LYS A 394 55.93 -3.72 -42.99
N LYS A 395 55.68 -5.01 -42.78
CA LYS A 395 56.61 -6.12 -43.06
C LYS A 395 56.40 -6.76 -44.43
N GLN A 396 55.47 -6.25 -45.27
CA GLN A 396 55.08 -6.86 -46.55
C GLN A 396 54.69 -8.34 -46.44
N LEU A 397 54.19 -8.76 -45.27
CA LEU A 397 53.68 -10.10 -45.06
C LEU A 397 52.26 -10.13 -45.66
N LYS A 398 52.06 -10.93 -46.71
CA LYS A 398 50.72 -11.10 -47.30
C LYS A 398 49.77 -11.63 -46.25
N TYR A 399 48.73 -10.87 -45.93
CA TYR A 399 47.52 -11.38 -45.31
C TYR A 399 46.87 -12.32 -46.32
N SER A 400 46.81 -13.62 -46.02
CA SER A 400 46.01 -14.60 -46.78
C SER A 400 44.74 -14.91 -46.03
#